data_AF-A0A970IN15-F1
#
_entry.id   AF-A0A970IN15-F1
#
_cell.length_a   1.000
_cell.length_b   1.000
_cell.length_c   1.000
_cell.angle_alpha   90.00
_cell.angle_beta   90.00
_cell.angle_gamma   90.00
#
_symmetry.space_group_name_H-M   'P 1'
#
loop_
_entity.id
_entity.type
_entity.pdbx_description
1 polymer ?
#
loop_
_entity_poly.entity_id
_entity_poly.type
_entity_poly.pdbx_seq_one_letter_code
_entity_poly.pdbx_strand_id
1 'polypeptide(L)'
;MVAAADIVIATGHCGAEEAVAVMRAAREEGCRKILLTHLPSYTTSTTSDLLQIADSGPCYVELSWEMTVRDLPESYRFTPLQIAGYIRAFGPERVVLSSDYGHARLPDPVEGMRETLRMLIAEGFDDDQIRTMTARNPALLMERRQSDD
;
A
#
# COMPACT_ATOMS: atom_id res chain seq x y z
N MET A 1 4.81 -15.06 -17.14
CA MET A 1 5.27 -13.76 -17.68
C MET A 1 5.70 -12.79 -16.58
N VAL A 2 4.90 -12.57 -15.53
CA VAL A 2 5.19 -11.58 -14.47
C VAL A 2 6.50 -11.88 -13.72
N ALA A 3 6.65 -13.08 -13.15
CA ALA A 3 7.86 -13.47 -12.41
C ALA A 3 9.13 -13.35 -13.27
N ALA A 4 9.06 -13.84 -14.50
CA ALA A 4 10.17 -13.79 -15.45
C ALA A 4 10.57 -12.35 -15.83
N ALA A 5 9.61 -11.43 -15.85
CA ALA A 5 9.84 -10.01 -16.15
C ALA A 5 10.24 -9.18 -14.91
N ASP A 6 10.22 -9.77 -13.71
CA ASP A 6 10.55 -9.11 -12.43
C ASP A 6 9.71 -7.83 -12.18
N ILE A 7 8.44 -7.86 -12.60
CA ILE A 7 7.47 -6.77 -12.44
C ILE A 7 6.58 -6.95 -11.21
N VAL A 8 5.97 -5.87 -10.74
CA VAL A 8 5.10 -5.85 -9.56
C VAL A 8 3.73 -6.47 -9.88
N ILE A 9 3.23 -7.31 -8.99
CA ILE A 9 1.82 -7.69 -8.93
C ILE A 9 1.12 -6.78 -7.93
N ALA A 10 0.06 -6.10 -8.38
CA ALA A 10 -0.83 -5.31 -7.55
C ALA A 10 -2.20 -6.01 -7.43
N THR A 11 -2.81 -6.00 -6.25
CA THR A 11 -4.10 -6.69 -5.99
C THR A 11 -5.34 -5.82 -6.19
N GLY A 12 -5.22 -4.68 -6.87
CA GLY A 12 -6.25 -3.62 -6.90
C GLY A 12 -7.67 -4.11 -7.12
N HIS A 13 -8.59 -3.62 -6.29
CA HIS A 13 -10.04 -3.90 -6.34
C HIS A 13 -10.46 -5.39 -6.27
N CYS A 14 -9.54 -6.31 -5.98
CA CYS A 14 -9.87 -7.69 -5.67
C CYS A 14 -10.57 -7.77 -4.31
N GLY A 15 -11.55 -8.67 -4.19
CA GLY A 15 -12.07 -9.06 -2.89
C GLY A 15 -10.99 -9.73 -2.03
N ALA A 16 -11.26 -9.87 -0.73
CA ALA A 16 -10.34 -10.48 0.23
C ALA A 16 -9.82 -11.86 -0.23
N GLU A 17 -10.74 -12.75 -0.60
CA GLU A 17 -10.42 -14.11 -1.04
C GLU A 17 -9.62 -14.12 -2.35
N GLU A 18 -9.94 -13.21 -3.27
CA GLU A 18 -9.23 -13.04 -4.54
C GLU A 18 -7.81 -12.52 -4.32
N ALA A 19 -7.62 -11.55 -3.42
CA ALA A 19 -6.30 -11.02 -3.07
C ALA A 19 -5.41 -12.12 -2.46
N VAL A 20 -5.96 -12.95 -1.56
CA VAL A 20 -5.27 -14.13 -1.01
C VAL A 20 -4.88 -15.11 -2.14
N ALA A 21 -5.80 -15.41 -3.04
CA ALA A 21 -5.56 -16.32 -4.15
C ALA A 21 -4.48 -15.79 -5.11
N VAL A 22 -4.53 -14.50 -5.46
CA VAL A 22 -3.51 -13.82 -6.26
C VAL A 22 -2.16 -13.89 -5.58
N MET A 23 -2.08 -13.61 -4.28
CA MET A 23 -0.82 -13.71 -3.54
C MET A 23 -0.25 -15.12 -3.53
N ARG A 24 -1.11 -16.13 -3.33
CA ARG A 24 -0.68 -17.54 -3.32
C ARG A 24 -0.13 -17.93 -4.70
N ALA A 25 -0.87 -17.65 -5.76
CA ALA A 25 -0.46 -17.96 -7.13
C ALA A 25 0.80 -17.18 -7.54
N ALA A 26 0.88 -15.89 -7.20
CA ALA A 26 2.06 -15.06 -7.43
C ALA A 26 3.32 -15.70 -6.84
N ARG A 27 3.24 -16.20 -5.61
CA ARG A 27 4.36 -16.85 -4.92
C ARG A 27 4.71 -18.21 -5.51
N GLU A 28 3.70 -19.04 -5.81
CA GLU A 28 3.90 -20.34 -6.48
C GLU A 28 4.62 -20.18 -7.82
N GLU A 29 4.33 -19.09 -8.54
CA GLU A 29 4.97 -18.71 -9.81
C GLU A 29 6.33 -18.00 -9.64
N GLY A 30 6.79 -17.77 -8.40
CA GLY A 30 8.09 -17.15 -8.11
C GLY A 30 8.12 -15.62 -8.21
N CYS A 31 6.97 -14.95 -8.13
CA CYS A 31 6.91 -13.49 -8.05
C CYS A 31 7.42 -13.01 -6.69
N ARG A 32 8.25 -11.96 -6.70
CA ARG A 32 8.92 -11.43 -5.49
C ARG A 32 8.44 -10.03 -5.09
N LYS A 33 7.77 -9.34 -6.01
CA LYS A 33 7.30 -7.96 -5.84
C LYS A 33 5.79 -7.97 -5.86
N ILE A 34 5.21 -7.94 -4.67
CA ILE A 34 3.76 -7.97 -4.46
C ILE A 34 3.40 -6.72 -3.69
N LEU A 35 2.42 -5.97 -4.21
CA LEU A 35 1.85 -4.80 -3.57
C LEU A 35 0.36 -5.05 -3.32
N LEU A 36 -0.02 -5.05 -2.05
CA LEU A 36 -1.41 -5.09 -1.62
C LEU A 36 -1.98 -3.68 -1.65
N THR A 37 -2.68 -3.34 -2.72
CA THR A 37 -3.12 -1.96 -3.01
C THR A 37 -4.39 -1.57 -2.26
N HIS A 38 -4.50 -0.29 -1.90
CA HIS A 38 -5.64 0.36 -1.21
C HIS A 38 -6.15 -0.35 0.05
N LEU A 39 -5.28 -0.86 0.93
CA LEU A 39 -5.72 -1.43 2.20
C LEU A 39 -6.04 -0.35 3.25
N PRO A 40 -6.93 -0.62 4.21
CA PRO A 40 -7.93 -1.71 4.26
C PRO A 40 -9.20 -1.39 3.46
N SER A 41 -9.18 -0.38 2.57
CA SER A 41 -10.34 -0.03 1.76
C SER A 41 -10.65 -1.13 0.73
N TYR A 42 -11.89 -1.15 0.24
CA TYR A 42 -12.33 -2.06 -0.82
C TYR A 42 -12.15 -3.56 -0.53
N THR A 43 -11.94 -3.93 0.74
CA THR A 43 -11.89 -5.31 1.20
C THR A 43 -12.87 -5.56 2.34
N THR A 44 -13.36 -6.79 2.45
CA THR A 44 -14.13 -7.28 3.60
C THR A 44 -13.22 -7.89 4.68
N SER A 45 -11.89 -7.85 4.48
CA SER A 45 -10.89 -8.37 5.40
C SER A 45 -10.80 -7.54 6.68
N THR A 46 -10.60 -8.22 7.80
CA THR A 46 -10.18 -7.57 9.04
C THR A 46 -8.70 -7.17 8.96
N THR A 47 -8.25 -6.27 9.83
CA THR A 47 -6.82 -5.95 9.98
C THR A 47 -5.98 -7.20 10.24
N SER A 48 -6.52 -8.16 11.00
CA SER A 48 -5.84 -9.43 11.27
C SER A 48 -5.66 -10.26 10.00
N ASP A 49 -6.66 -10.31 9.13
CA ASP A 49 -6.56 -11.05 7.87
C ASP A 49 -5.50 -10.40 6.97
N LEU A 50 -5.48 -9.08 6.89
CA LEU A 50 -4.48 -8.35 6.10
C LEU A 50 -3.06 -8.54 6.63
N LEU A 51 -2.88 -8.59 7.95
CA LEU A 51 -1.59 -8.91 8.57
C LEU A 51 -1.17 -10.35 8.27
N GLN A 52 -2.09 -11.32 8.39
CA GLN A 52 -1.79 -12.72 8.05
C GLN A 52 -1.41 -12.89 6.58
N ILE A 53 -2.11 -12.18 5.69
CA ILE A 53 -1.79 -12.13 4.26
C ILE A 53 -0.38 -11.56 4.08
N ALA A 54 -0.08 -10.44 4.73
CA ALA A 54 1.24 -9.80 4.65
C ALA A 54 2.38 -10.65 5.24
N ASP A 55 2.10 -11.45 6.27
CA ASP A 55 3.07 -12.35 6.89
C ASP A 55 3.25 -13.67 6.14
N SER A 56 2.34 -13.99 5.20
CA SER A 56 2.45 -15.21 4.38
C SER A 56 3.60 -15.16 3.38
N GLY A 57 4.18 -13.99 3.13
CA GLY A 57 5.35 -13.81 2.26
C GLY A 57 5.75 -12.34 2.07
N PRO A 58 6.94 -12.07 1.51
CA PRO A 58 7.41 -10.70 1.29
C PRO A 58 6.47 -9.95 0.36
N CYS A 59 5.84 -8.90 0.89
CA CYS A 59 4.99 -7.98 0.14
C CYS A 59 5.04 -6.59 0.80
N TYR A 60 4.60 -5.60 0.03
CA TYR A 60 4.31 -4.26 0.51
C TYR A 60 2.79 -4.07 0.59
N VAL A 61 2.36 -3.19 1.49
CA VAL A 61 0.97 -2.75 1.61
C VAL A 61 0.88 -1.28 1.22
N GLU A 62 -0.11 -0.93 0.42
CA GLU A 62 -0.39 0.46 0.06
C GLU A 62 -1.51 1.02 0.95
N LEU A 63 -1.26 2.20 1.52
CA LEU A 63 -2.31 3.03 2.13
C LEU A 63 -2.43 4.32 1.32
N SER A 64 -3.63 4.62 0.84
CA SER A 64 -3.92 5.78 -0.01
C SER A 64 -4.60 6.92 0.78
N TRP A 65 -4.24 8.17 0.48
CA TRP A 65 -4.78 9.33 1.18
C TRP A 65 -6.26 9.63 0.87
N GLU A 66 -6.73 9.23 -0.31
CA GLU A 66 -8.15 9.25 -0.69
C GLU A 66 -9.07 8.73 0.41
N MET A 67 -8.61 7.75 1.20
CA MET A 67 -9.37 7.13 2.27
C MET A 67 -9.82 8.13 3.35
N THR A 68 -9.20 9.31 3.40
CA THR A 68 -9.57 10.37 4.33
C THR A 68 -10.61 11.35 3.77
N VAL A 69 -10.97 11.22 2.48
CA VAL A 69 -11.87 12.13 1.78
C VAL A 69 -13.30 11.98 2.28
N ARG A 70 -13.91 13.11 2.63
CA ARG A 70 -15.26 13.16 3.21
C ARG A 70 -16.34 12.63 2.28
N ASP A 71 -16.14 12.72 0.97
CA ASP A 71 -17.13 12.30 -0.03
C ASP A 71 -17.13 10.78 -0.31
N LEU A 72 -16.18 10.01 0.23
CA LEU A 72 -16.21 8.55 0.14
C LEU A 72 -17.31 7.94 1.02
N PRO A 73 -17.89 6.79 0.64
CA PRO A 73 -18.77 6.04 1.54
C PRO A 73 -18.11 5.79 2.90
N GLU A 74 -18.89 5.82 3.98
CA GLU A 74 -18.37 5.69 5.35
C GLU A 74 -17.55 4.40 5.55
N SER A 75 -17.93 3.31 4.90
CA SER A 75 -17.21 2.03 4.93
C SER A 75 -15.79 2.07 4.34
N TYR A 76 -15.47 3.10 3.55
CA TYR A 76 -14.16 3.31 2.92
C TYR A 76 -13.46 4.55 3.46
N ARG A 77 -14.01 5.18 4.51
CA ARG A 77 -13.48 6.42 5.08
C ARG A 77 -12.74 6.14 6.39
N PHE A 78 -11.49 6.59 6.46
CA PHE A 78 -10.61 6.42 7.60
C PHE A 78 -10.15 7.79 8.11
N THR A 79 -9.99 7.87 9.43
CA THR A 79 -9.35 9.03 10.06
C THR A 79 -7.83 8.96 9.91
N PRO A 80 -7.13 10.11 9.93
CA PRO A 80 -5.68 10.17 10.08
C PRO A 80 -5.11 9.20 11.12
N LEU A 81 -5.73 9.15 12.30
CA LEU A 81 -5.31 8.28 13.41
C LEU A 81 -5.45 6.78 13.05
N GLN A 82 -6.51 6.40 12.34
CA GLN A 82 -6.68 5.02 11.87
C GLN A 82 -5.61 4.64 10.85
N ILE A 83 -5.33 5.52 9.87
CA ILE A 83 -4.26 5.29 8.89
C ILE A 83 -2.91 5.12 9.60
N ALA A 84 -2.58 6.01 10.54
CA ALA A 84 -1.37 5.90 11.35
C ALA A 84 -1.33 4.60 12.17
N GLY A 85 -2.49 4.12 12.66
CA GLY A 85 -2.63 2.82 13.31
C GLY A 85 -2.25 1.66 12.41
N TYR A 86 -2.70 1.67 11.15
CA TYR A 86 -2.30 0.67 10.15
C TYR A 86 -0.81 0.70 9.85
N ILE A 87 -0.23 1.89 9.68
CA ILE A 87 1.22 2.04 9.45
C ILE A 87 2.01 1.40 10.60
N ARG A 88 1.63 1.67 11.85
CA ARG A 88 2.29 1.08 13.02
C ARG A 88 2.09 -0.43 13.13
N ALA A 89 0.94 -0.95 12.67
CA ALA A 89 0.66 -2.38 12.68
C ALA A 89 1.47 -3.16 11.64
N PHE A 90 1.63 -2.60 10.42
CA PHE A 90 2.40 -3.25 9.35
C PHE A 90 3.91 -2.99 9.43
N GLY A 91 4.32 -1.87 10.01
CA GLY A 91 5.69 -1.38 9.97
C GLY A 91 5.95 -0.47 8.76
N PRO A 92 6.56 0.72 8.93
CA PRO A 92 6.88 1.64 7.84
C PRO A 92 7.70 1.00 6.70
N GLU A 93 8.51 -0.01 7.01
CA GLU A 93 9.34 -0.76 6.05
C GLU A 93 8.54 -1.64 5.09
N ARG A 94 7.27 -1.91 5.38
CA ARG A 94 6.35 -2.66 4.52
C ARG A 94 5.28 -1.78 3.88
N VAL A 95 5.20 -0.49 4.24
CA VAL A 95 4.14 0.40 3.76
C VAL A 95 4.61 1.23 2.57
N VAL A 96 3.76 1.32 1.55
CA VAL A 96 3.84 2.31 0.47
C VAL A 96 2.71 3.31 0.67
N LEU A 97 3.02 4.59 0.53
CA LEU A 97 2.02 5.65 0.61
C LEU A 97 1.76 6.25 -0.77
N SER A 98 0.48 6.40 -1.08
CA SER A 98 -0.01 7.10 -2.27
C SER A 98 -1.11 8.09 -1.89
N SER A 99 -1.43 9.02 -2.77
CA SER A 99 -2.63 9.85 -2.59
C SER A 99 -3.88 9.16 -3.14
N ASP A 100 -3.70 8.39 -4.21
CA ASP A 100 -4.75 7.91 -5.13
C ASP A 100 -5.70 9.03 -5.63
N TYR A 101 -5.12 10.21 -5.79
CA TYR A 101 -5.78 11.35 -6.42
C TYR A 101 -5.53 11.31 -7.94
N GLY A 102 -6.11 12.25 -8.68
CA GLY A 102 -5.87 12.40 -10.12
C GLY A 102 -7.07 12.07 -11.00
N HIS A 103 -8.18 11.65 -10.40
CA HIS A 103 -9.48 11.70 -11.06
C HIS A 103 -10.18 13.04 -10.78
N ALA A 104 -11.04 13.49 -11.70
CA ALA A 104 -11.59 14.86 -11.74
C ALA A 104 -12.40 15.32 -10.51
N ARG A 105 -12.63 14.44 -9.53
CA ARG A 105 -13.41 14.70 -8.31
C ARG A 105 -12.53 14.91 -7.08
N LEU A 106 -11.22 14.69 -7.19
CA LEU A 106 -10.28 14.86 -6.10
C LEU A 106 -9.37 16.08 -6.32
N PRO A 107 -8.75 16.60 -5.25
CA PRO A 107 -7.72 17.63 -5.37
C PRO A 107 -6.53 17.18 -6.23
N ASP A 108 -5.60 18.12 -6.45
CA ASP A 108 -4.34 17.82 -7.12
C ASP A 108 -3.56 16.71 -6.37
N PRO A 109 -2.98 15.71 -7.06
CA PRO A 109 -2.24 14.64 -6.40
C PRO A 109 -1.07 15.11 -5.52
N VAL A 110 -0.41 16.21 -5.88
CA VAL A 110 0.66 16.83 -5.10
C VAL A 110 0.10 17.43 -3.81
N GLU A 111 -1.10 18.01 -3.88
CA GLU A 111 -1.81 18.52 -2.70
C GLU A 111 -2.09 17.37 -1.73
N GLY A 112 -2.63 16.25 -2.23
CA GLY A 112 -2.91 15.04 -1.45
C GLY A 112 -1.67 14.49 -0.76
N MET A 113 -0.57 14.30 -1.49
CA MET A 113 0.68 13.84 -0.89
C MET A 113 1.21 14.77 0.21
N ARG A 114 1.12 16.09 0.01
CA ARG A 114 1.54 17.07 1.01
C ARG A 114 0.65 17.03 2.26
N GLU A 115 -0.63 16.73 2.15
CA GLU A 115 -1.51 16.50 3.30
C GLU A 115 -1.14 15.21 4.04
N THR A 116 -0.88 14.11 3.32
CA THR A 116 -0.37 12.86 3.90
C THR A 116 0.88 13.12 4.74
N LEU A 117 1.86 13.85 4.20
CA LEU A 117 3.11 14.15 4.91
C LEU A 117 2.86 14.95 6.20
N ARG A 118 1.99 15.97 6.16
CA ARG A 118 1.63 16.75 7.36
C ARG A 118 0.97 15.88 8.42
N MET A 119 0.09 14.97 8.01
CA MET A 119 -0.56 14.03 8.90
C MET A 119 0.47 13.13 9.59
N LEU A 120 1.41 12.55 8.84
CA LEU A 120 2.42 11.65 9.40
C LEU A 120 3.29 12.36 10.44
N ILE A 121 3.70 13.60 10.16
CA ILE A 121 4.45 14.42 11.11
C ILE A 121 3.62 14.66 12.39
N ALA A 122 2.34 14.98 12.24
CA ALA A 122 1.44 15.20 13.38
C ALA A 122 1.21 13.92 14.22
N GLU A 123 1.24 12.75 13.57
CA GLU A 123 1.13 11.42 14.19
C GLU A 123 2.46 10.89 14.76
N GLY A 124 3.54 11.67 14.64
CA GLY A 124 4.83 11.40 15.27
C GLY A 124 5.75 10.46 14.50
N PHE A 125 5.52 10.26 13.19
CA PHE A 125 6.49 9.56 12.34
C PHE A 125 7.68 10.47 12.06
N ASP A 126 8.89 9.89 12.11
CA ASP A 126 10.11 10.62 11.79
C ASP A 126 10.36 10.71 10.27
N ASP A 127 11.29 11.59 9.87
CA ASP A 127 11.65 11.83 8.48
C ASP A 127 12.13 10.55 7.76
N ASP A 128 12.79 9.64 8.47
CA ASP A 128 13.31 8.41 7.89
C ASP A 128 12.20 7.41 7.60
N GLN A 129 11.25 7.26 8.53
CA GLN A 129 10.03 6.46 8.34
C GLN A 129 9.19 7.01 7.19
N ILE A 130 8.98 8.32 7.15
CA ILE A 130 8.24 8.99 6.07
C ILE A 130 8.91 8.75 4.72
N ARG A 131 10.24 8.94 4.64
CA ARG A 131 11.01 8.71 3.40
C ARG A 131 11.03 7.24 3.00
N THR A 132 11.02 6.33 3.97
CA THR A 132 10.91 4.89 3.71
C THR A 132 9.61 4.58 2.99
N MET A 133 8.48 5.04 3.52
CA MET A 133 7.16 4.74 2.96
C MET A 133 6.85 5.45 1.62
N THR A 134 7.38 6.66 1.44
CA THR A 134 7.04 7.51 0.27
C THR A 134 8.03 7.43 -0.88
N ALA A 135 9.26 6.92 -0.63
CA ALA A 135 10.31 6.91 -1.64
C ALA A 135 11.07 5.58 -1.70
N ARG A 136 11.57 5.06 -0.57
CA ARG A 136 12.43 3.86 -0.60
C ARG A 136 11.66 2.60 -0.97
N ASN A 137 10.52 2.36 -0.31
CA ASN A 137 9.69 1.18 -0.58
C ASN A 137 9.15 1.16 -2.02
N PRO A 138 8.59 2.26 -2.55
CA PRO A 138 8.24 2.34 -3.97
C PRO A 138 9.44 2.13 -4.90
N ALA A 139 10.62 2.68 -4.58
CA ALA A 139 11.81 2.50 -5.40
C ALA A 139 12.22 1.01 -5.48
N LEU A 140 12.25 0.30 -4.35
CA LEU A 140 12.55 -1.13 -4.30
C LEU A 140 11.57 -1.97 -5.14
N LEU A 141 10.29 -1.58 -5.18
CA LEU A 141 9.30 -2.21 -6.05
C LEU A 141 9.56 -1.96 -7.54
N MET A 142 10.22 -0.85 -7.90
CA MET A 142 10.48 -0.46 -9.29
C MET A 142 11.87 -0.85 -9.79
N GLU A 143 12.81 -1.13 -8.88
CA GLU A 143 14.16 -1.59 -9.21
C GLU A 143 14.10 -2.89 -10.02
N ARG A 144 14.81 -2.95 -11.14
CA ARG A 144 14.97 -4.20 -11.89
C ARG A 144 16.09 -5.01 -11.29
N ARG A 145 16.00 -6.33 -11.42
CA ARG A 145 17.16 -7.22 -11.25
C ARG A 145 18.36 -6.65 -12.01
N GLN A 146 19.47 -6.42 -11.31
CA GLN A 146 20.75 -6.31 -11.99
C GLN A 146 21.01 -7.67 -12.63
N SER A 147 21.39 -7.69 -13.91
CA SER A 147 21.85 -8.92 -14.54
C SER A 147 23.11 -9.35 -13.82
N ASP A 148 23.10 -10.56 -13.28
CA ASP A 148 24.34 -11.25 -12.95
C ASP A 148 24.99 -11.59 -14.31
N ASP A 149 25.81 -10.67 -14.83
CA ASP A 149 26.72 -10.95 -15.96
C ASP A 149 27.86 -11.87 -15.50
#